data_AF-A0AAD9KFY7-F1
#
_entry.id   AF-A0AAD9KFY7-F1
#
_cell.length_a   1.000
_cell.length_b   1.000
_cell.length_c   1.000
_cell.angle_alpha   90.00
_cell.angle_beta   90.00
_cell.angle_gamma   90.00
#
_symmetry.space_group_name_H-M   'P 1'
#
loop_
_entity.id
_entity.type
_entity.pdbx_description
1 polymer ?
#
loop_
_entity_poly.entity_id
_entity_poly.type
_entity_poly.pdbx_seq_one_letter_code
_entity_poly.pdbx_strand_id
1 'polypeptide(L)'
;MGKHGIGKCNSNGELLLALCSEFELIVTNTIFKQKDERKATWMHLRSRHWHLIDFITTRCWGKMDIPSTRAMRGANCWTDH
;
A
#
# COMPACT_ATOMS: atom_id res chain seq x y z
N MET A 1 6.04 6.55 -5.03
CA MET A 1 5.84 5.31 -4.23
C MET A 1 7.05 5.12 -3.32
N GLY A 2 6.88 4.54 -2.14
CA GLY A 2 8.01 4.23 -1.25
C GLY A 2 8.94 3.16 -1.84
N LYS A 3 10.17 3.09 -1.31
CA LYS A 3 11.25 2.20 -1.79
C LYS A 3 10.87 0.72 -1.93
N HIS A 4 9.90 0.26 -1.14
CA HIS A 4 9.48 -1.14 -1.08
C HIS A 4 8.07 -1.38 -1.61
N GLY A 5 7.45 -0.38 -2.25
CA GLY A 5 6.19 -0.54 -2.99
C GLY A 5 6.31 -1.56 -4.11
N ILE A 6 5.17 -2.10 -4.55
CA ILE A 6 5.09 -3.14 -5.58
C ILE A 6 4.17 -2.70 -6.72
N GLY A 7 4.38 -3.28 -7.90
CA GLY A 7 3.62 -2.94 -9.09
C GLY A 7 4.05 -1.63 -9.76
N LYS A 8 3.40 -1.29 -10.86
CA LYS A 8 3.63 -0.05 -11.61
C LYS A 8 2.67 1.03 -11.11
N CYS A 9 3.19 2.21 -10.83
CA CYS A 9 2.37 3.39 -10.54
C CYS A 9 1.60 3.78 -11.82
N ASN A 10 0.27 3.89 -11.72
CA ASN A 10 -0.58 4.41 -12.77
C ASN A 10 -0.97 5.87 -12.46
N SER A 11 -1.78 6.48 -13.31
CA SER A 11 -2.25 7.86 -13.14
C SER A 11 -2.92 8.10 -11.77
N ASN A 12 -3.70 7.15 -11.27
CA ASN A 12 -4.33 7.28 -9.95
C ASN A 12 -3.28 7.23 -8.82
N GLY A 13 -2.26 6.38 -8.97
CA GLY A 13 -1.13 6.35 -8.06
C GLY A 13 -0.32 7.66 -8.09
N GLU A 14 -0.15 8.28 -9.25
CA GLU A 14 0.50 9.59 -9.38
C GLU A 14 -0.29 10.69 -8.66
N LEU A 15 -1.62 10.71 -8.79
CA LEU A 15 -2.48 11.63 -8.06
C LEU A 15 -2.39 11.44 -6.54
N LEU A 16 -2.39 10.18 -6.06
CA LEU A 16 -2.19 9.88 -4.64
C LEU A 16 -0.84 10.41 -4.14
N LEU A 17 0.23 10.25 -4.93
CA LEU A 17 1.56 10.72 -4.57
C LEU A 17 1.67 12.24 -4.59
N ALA A 18 0.99 12.91 -5.53
CA ALA A 18 0.89 14.37 -5.56
C ALA A 18 0.20 14.90 -4.30
N LEU A 19 -0.94 14.30 -3.91
CA LEU A 19 -1.62 14.61 -2.64
C LEU A 19 -0.69 14.38 -1.44
N CYS A 20 0.02 13.26 -1.41
CA CYS A 20 0.95 12.96 -0.32
C CYS A 20 2.09 13.98 -0.25
N SER A 21 2.59 14.46 -1.39
CA SER A 21 3.64 15.47 -1.45
C SER A 21 3.13 16.84 -0.97
N GLU A 22 1.90 17.21 -1.30
CA GLU A 22 1.30 18.48 -0.91
C GLU A 22 1.05 18.56 0.61
N PHE A 23 0.63 17.45 1.21
CA PHE A 23 0.25 17.39 2.63
C PHE A 23 1.30 16.75 3.55
N GLU A 24 2.53 16.56 3.07
CA GLU A 24 3.63 15.92 3.81
C GLU A 24 3.23 14.55 4.39
N LEU A 25 2.53 13.75 3.58
CA LEU A 25 2.12 12.40 3.92
C LEU A 25 3.07 11.36 3.35
N ILE A 26 3.12 10.21 4.01
CA ILE A 26 3.83 9.02 3.57
C ILE A 26 2.87 7.84 3.43
N VAL A 27 3.11 7.00 2.43
CA VAL A 27 2.36 5.77 2.18
C VAL A 27 3.05 4.60 2.89
N THR A 28 2.58 4.24 4.08
CA THR A 28 3.33 3.40 5.03
C THR A 28 3.49 1.95 4.60
N ASN A 29 2.53 1.41 3.87
CA ASN A 29 2.61 0.07 3.28
C ASN A 29 3.67 -0.07 2.17
N THR A 30 4.32 1.04 1.76
CA THR A 30 5.37 1.05 0.71
C THR A 30 6.78 1.37 1.23
N ILE A 31 6.93 1.71 2.52
CA ILE A 31 8.22 2.13 3.09
C ILE A 31 8.99 1.02 3.81
N PHE A 32 8.33 -0.08 4.19
CA PHE A 32 8.97 -1.19 4.92
C PHE A 32 9.33 -2.34 3.99
N LYS A 33 10.54 -2.90 4.16
CA LYS A 33 10.96 -4.11 3.45
C LYS A 33 10.21 -5.32 4.03
N GLN A 34 9.36 -5.92 3.22
CA GLN A 34 8.61 -7.13 3.57
C GLN A 34 8.27 -7.95 2.32
N LYS A 35 7.73 -9.16 2.51
CA LYS A 35 7.21 -9.99 1.41
C LYS A 35 6.04 -9.28 0.72
N ASP A 36 5.90 -9.45 -0.59
CA ASP A 36 4.85 -8.80 -1.38
C ASP A 36 3.44 -9.29 -1.00
N GLU A 37 3.35 -10.52 -0.47
CA GLU A 37 2.16 -11.08 0.16
C GLU A 37 1.64 -10.27 1.35
N ARG A 38 2.51 -9.49 2.00
CA ARG A 38 2.13 -8.63 3.13
C ARG A 38 1.87 -7.19 2.70
N LYS A 39 1.99 -6.87 1.41
CA LYS A 39 1.80 -5.50 0.90
C LYS A 39 0.51 -5.39 0.11
N ALA A 40 0.30 -6.25 -0.87
CA ALA A 40 -0.90 -6.20 -1.71
C ALA A 40 -2.16 -6.63 -0.93
N THR A 41 -3.31 -6.11 -1.34
CA THR A 41 -4.59 -6.29 -0.64
C THR A 41 -5.64 -6.92 -1.53
N TRP A 42 -5.52 -6.84 -2.85
CA TRP A 42 -6.52 -7.35 -3.77
C TRP A 42 -5.93 -8.34 -4.77
N MET A 43 -6.65 -9.41 -5.09
CA MET A 43 -6.24 -10.39 -6.10
C MET A 43 -7.18 -10.33 -7.30
N HIS A 44 -6.62 -10.05 -8.48
CA HIS A 44 -7.39 -10.15 -9.71
C HIS A 44 -7.73 -11.63 -10.00
N LEU A 45 -9.01 -11.99 -9.95
CA LEU A 45 -9.47 -13.38 -10.03
C LEU A 45 -8.98 -14.14 -11.27
N ARG A 46 -8.93 -13.47 -12.44
CA ARG A 46 -8.55 -14.12 -13.70
C ARG A 46 -7.05 -14.38 -13.79
N SER A 47 -6.22 -13.38 -13.49
CA SER A 47 -4.76 -13.52 -13.61
C SER A 47 -4.11 -14.10 -12.35
N ARG A 48 -4.86 -14.17 -11.24
CA ARG A 48 -4.37 -14.52 -9.89
C ARG A 48 -3.19 -13.65 -9.46
N HIS A 49 -3.11 -12.43 -10.01
CA HIS A 49 -2.09 -11.46 -9.66
C HIS A 49 -2.57 -10.60 -8.49
N TRP A 50 -1.67 -10.34 -7.55
CA TRP A 50 -1.95 -9.53 -6.37
C TRP A 50 -1.55 -8.08 -6.62
N HIS A 51 -2.45 -7.15 -6.32
CA HIS A 51 -2.26 -5.72 -6.51
C HIS A 51 -2.32 -4.99 -5.16
N LEU A 52 -1.51 -3.94 -5.07
CA LEU A 52 -1.58 -2.98 -3.98
C LEU A 52 -2.52 -1.85 -4.39
N ILE A 53 -3.75 -1.87 -3.86
CA ILE A 53 -4.77 -0.86 -4.16
C ILE A 53 -5.30 -0.14 -2.92
N ASP A 54 -5.09 -0.70 -1.73
CA ASP A 54 -5.42 -0.06 -0.46
C ASP A 54 -4.16 0.54 0.17
N PHE A 55 -4.23 1.80 0.58
CA PHE A 55 -3.09 2.55 1.07
C PHE A 55 -3.36 3.11 2.46
N ILE A 56 -2.33 3.08 3.30
CA ILE A 56 -2.36 3.72 4.61
C ILE A 56 -1.42 4.92 4.54
N THR A 57 -1.98 6.10 4.77
CA THR A 57 -1.23 7.36 4.77
C THR A 57 -1.12 7.92 6.18
N THR A 58 0.05 8.39 6.56
CA THR A 58 0.26 9.15 7.80
C THR A 58 1.10 10.40 7.52
N ARG A 59 1.13 11.32 8.48
CA ARG A 59 2.05 12.46 8.48
C ARG A 59 3.50 11.99 8.56
N CYS A 60 4.38 12.63 7.80
CA CYS A 60 5.79 12.24 7.70
C CYS A 60 6.51 12.17 9.06
N TRP A 61 6.19 13.06 10.00
CA TRP A 61 6.80 13.08 11.34
C TRP A 61 6.40 11.88 12.20
N GLY A 62 5.19 11.34 12.03
CA GLY A 62 4.69 10.17 12.75
C GLY A 62 5.23 8.84 12.23
N LYS A 63 6.15 8.87 11.25
CA LYS A 63 6.75 7.65 10.66
C LYS A 63 7.43 6.77 11.70
N MET A 64 8.10 7.38 12.68
CA MET A 64 8.88 6.65 13.68
C MET A 64 8.00 5.83 14.63
N ASP A 65 6.72 6.20 14.77
CA ASP A 65 5.74 5.51 15.61
C ASP A 65 5.10 4.30 14.91
N ILE A 66 5.41 4.08 13.63
CA ILE A 66 4.85 2.98 12.83
C ILE A 66 5.92 1.90 12.66
N PRO A 67 5.86 0.80 13.43
CA PRO A 67 6.86 -0.26 13.33
C PRO A 67 6.69 -1.09 12.04
N SER A 68 5.46 -1.22 11.55
CA SER A 68 5.16 -1.91 10.31
C SER A 68 3.75 -1.56 9.80
N THR A 69 3.50 -1.85 8.53
CA THR A 69 2.16 -1.83 7.94
C THR A 69 2.04 -3.03 7.04
N ARG A 70 1.00 -3.86 7.23
CA ARG A 70 0.84 -5.13 6.50
C ARG A 70 -0.61 -5.38 6.13
N ALA A 71 -0.80 -5.99 4.96
CA ALA A 71 -2.03 -6.62 4.56
C ALA A 71 -2.24 -7.93 5.34
N MET A 72 -3.49 -8.19 5.73
CA MET A 72 -3.93 -9.39 6.43
C MET A 72 -4.90 -10.17 5.54
N ARG A 73 -4.34 -10.98 4.65
CA ARG A 73 -5.11 -11.82 3.71
C ARG A 73 -5.53 -13.09 4.43
N GLY A 74 -6.83 -13.40 4.45
CA GLY A 74 -7.35 -14.60 5.09
C GLY A 74 -8.51 -14.36 6.05
N ALA A 75 -8.97 -13.13 6.19
CA ALA A 75 -10.26 -12.86 6.82
C ALA A 75 -11.38 -13.36 5.89
N ASN A 76 -12.28 -14.20 6.40
CA ASN A 76 -13.45 -14.63 5.64
C ASN A 76 -14.56 -13.59 5.79
N CYS A 77 -14.48 -12.55 4.96
CA CYS A 77 -15.35 -11.38 5.06
C CYS A 77 -16.20 -11.16 3.79
N TRP A 78 -16.29 -12.16 2.90
CA TRP A 78 -17.03 -12.07 1.63
C TRP A 78 -16.65 -10.85 0.79
N THR A 79 -15.38 -10.45 0.88
CA THR A 79 -14.77 -9.34 0.13
C THR A 79 -13.63 -9.88 -0.72
N ASP A 80 -13.34 -9.20 -1.82
CA ASP A 80 -12.19 -9.43 -2.68
C ASP A 80 -10.91 -8.71 -2.17
N HIS A 81 -11.03 -8.01 -1.04
CA HIS A 81 -9.95 -7.39 -0.26
C HIS A 81 -9.48 -8.26 0.92
#